data_AF-A0A1G2V9K1-F1
#
_entry.id   AF-A0A1G2V9K1-F1
#
_cell.length_a   1.000
_cell.length_b   1.000
_cell.length_c   1.000
_cell.angle_alpha   90.00
_cell.angle_beta   90.00
_cell.angle_gamma   90.00
#
_symmetry.space_group_name_H-M   'P 1'
#
loop_
_entity.id
_entity.type
_entity.pdbx_description
1 polymer ?
#
loop_
_entity_poly.entity_id
_entity_poly.type
_entity_poly.pdbx_seq_one_letter_code
_entity_poly.pdbx_strand_id
1 'polypeptide(L)'
;MRATRAHRNNRRSHHALVAPTLAKCECGALARRHQACAQCGKYRGRQVIDIVARAERLSARSKRKAKEVRESGKAEKKAEAAAKKSA
;
A
#
# COMPACT_ATOMS: atom_id res chain seq x y z
N MET A 1 12.66 38.44 5.11
CA MET A 1 11.42 38.94 4.47
C MET A 1 10.49 37.77 4.17
N ARG A 2 9.18 37.89 4.39
CA ARG A 2 8.22 36.78 4.21
C ARG A 2 7.83 36.69 2.73
N ALA A 3 7.88 35.51 2.12
CA ALA A 3 7.48 35.33 0.73
C ALA A 3 5.98 35.66 0.55
N THR A 4 5.65 36.47 -0.45
CA THR A 4 4.25 36.83 -0.75
C THR A 4 3.48 35.60 -1.24
N ARG A 5 2.15 35.62 -1.05
CA ARG A 5 1.28 34.51 -1.51
C ARG A 5 1.40 34.29 -3.02
N ALA A 6 1.57 35.37 -3.80
CA ALA A 6 1.79 35.31 -5.25
C ALA A 6 3.07 34.56 -5.62
N HIS A 7 4.23 34.92 -5.03
CA HIS A 7 5.49 34.21 -5.30
C HIS A 7 5.44 32.74 -4.90
N ARG A 8 4.79 32.43 -3.76
CA ARG A 8 4.58 31.05 -3.33
C ARG A 8 3.74 30.26 -4.34
N ASN A 9 2.64 30.83 -4.81
CA ASN A 9 1.71 30.15 -5.71
C ASN A 9 2.31 29.99 -7.12
N ASN A 10 3.04 30.98 -7.63
CA ASN A 10 3.75 30.89 -8.91
C ASN A 10 4.83 29.80 -8.89
N ARG A 11 5.53 29.61 -7.77
CA ARG A 11 6.47 28.49 -7.66
C ARG A 11 5.75 27.13 -7.67
N ARG A 12 4.56 27.07 -7.06
CA ARG A 12 3.77 25.83 -6.93
C ARG A 12 2.93 25.49 -8.16
N SER A 13 2.80 26.39 -9.14
CA SER A 13 2.02 26.13 -10.36
C SER A 13 2.55 24.92 -11.15
N HIS A 14 3.84 24.63 -11.05
CA HIS A 14 4.50 23.53 -11.73
C HIS A 14 4.48 22.20 -10.96
N HIS A 15 3.90 22.15 -9.75
CA HIS A 15 3.91 20.94 -8.91
C HIS A 15 2.69 20.03 -9.14
N ALA A 16 1.98 20.19 -10.26
CA ALA A 16 0.86 19.33 -10.60
C ALA A 16 1.34 17.89 -10.82
N LEU A 17 0.67 16.93 -10.18
CA LEU A 17 0.92 15.50 -10.39
C LEU A 17 0.10 15.00 -11.57
N VAL A 18 0.68 14.12 -12.38
CA VAL A 18 0.02 13.47 -13.52
C VAL A 18 -0.23 12.00 -13.20
N ALA A 19 -1.40 11.51 -13.60
CA ALA A 19 -1.73 10.10 -13.43
C ALA A 19 -0.84 9.21 -14.32
N PRO A 20 -0.39 8.05 -13.82
CA PRO A 20 0.40 7.12 -14.62
C PRO A 20 -0.43 6.50 -15.74
N THR A 21 0.21 6.20 -16.87
CA THR A 21 -0.45 5.50 -17.98
C THR A 21 -0.59 4.01 -17.65
N LEU A 22 -1.82 3.51 -17.80
CA LEU A 22 -2.15 2.09 -17.59
C LEU A 22 -2.53 1.46 -18.93
N ALA A 23 -2.16 0.19 -19.12
CA ALA A 23 -2.47 -0.61 -20.29
C ALA A 23 -3.28 -1.84 -19.89
N LYS A 24 -4.11 -2.35 -20.80
CA LYS A 24 -4.83 -3.61 -20.57
C LYS A 24 -3.84 -4.77 -20.54
N CYS A 25 -3.92 -5.59 -19.50
CA CYS A 25 -3.20 -6.85 -19.39
C CYS A 25 -3.99 -7.98 -20.07
N GLU A 26 -3.32 -9.10 -20.34
CA GLU A 26 -3.91 -10.34 -20.88
C GLU A 26 -5.08 -10.87 -20.03
N CYS A 27 -5.10 -10.60 -18.72
CA CYS A 27 -6.19 -10.97 -17.82
C CYS A 27 -7.36 -9.95 -17.79
N GLY A 28 -7.32 -8.91 -18.62
CA GLY A 28 -8.32 -7.83 -18.67
C GLY A 28 -8.13 -6.71 -17.64
N ALA A 29 -7.26 -6.88 -16.65
CA ALA A 29 -6.96 -5.84 -15.66
C ALA A 29 -6.07 -4.72 -16.23
N LEU A 30 -6.18 -3.51 -15.66
CA LEU A 30 -5.27 -2.40 -15.96
C LEU A 30 -3.93 -2.61 -15.24
N ALA A 31 -2.85 -2.71 -16.00
CA ALA A 31 -1.49 -2.89 -15.50
C ALA A 31 -0.59 -1.73 -15.94
N ARG A 32 0.50 -1.51 -15.19
CA ARG A 32 1.56 -0.57 -15.58
C ARG A 32 2.34 -1.14 -16.76
N ARG A 33 2.72 -0.29 -17.71
CA ARG A 33 3.58 -0.68 -18.83
C ARG A 33 4.92 -1.20 -18.31
N HIS A 34 5.47 -2.22 -18.97
CA HIS A 34 6.75 -2.87 -18.64
C HIS A 34 6.85 -3.48 -17.23
N GLN A 35 5.72 -3.75 -16.57
CA GLN A 35 5.70 -4.42 -15.27
C GLN A 35 4.85 -5.68 -15.34
N ALA A 36 5.18 -6.67 -14.51
CA ALA A 36 4.32 -7.82 -14.30
C ALA A 36 2.98 -7.36 -13.69
N CYS A 37 1.89 -7.98 -14.15
CA CYS A 37 0.56 -7.64 -13.64
C CYS A 37 0.45 -8.01 -12.16
N ALA A 38 0.00 -7.09 -11.32
CA ALA A 38 -0.21 -7.35 -9.89
C ALA A 38 -1.33 -8.38 -9.63
N GLN A 39 -2.22 -8.56 -10.60
CA GLN A 39 -3.44 -9.36 -10.44
C GLN A 39 -3.28 -10.80 -10.95
N CYS A 40 -2.60 -11.01 -12.08
CA CYS A 40 -2.34 -12.35 -12.62
C CYS A 40 -0.88 -12.80 -12.50
N GLY A 41 0.06 -11.91 -12.14
CA GLY A 41 1.46 -12.26 -11.90
C GLY A 41 2.26 -12.57 -13.17
N LYS A 42 1.63 -12.40 -14.33
CA LYS A 42 2.22 -12.68 -15.64
C LYS A 42 2.83 -11.42 -16.27
N TYR A 43 3.89 -11.63 -17.03
CA TYR A 43 4.50 -10.64 -17.92
C TYR A 43 4.90 -11.33 -19.23
N ARG A 44 4.39 -10.82 -20.36
CA ARG A 44 4.62 -11.38 -21.71
C ARG A 44 4.31 -12.89 -21.78
N GLY A 45 3.13 -13.29 -21.32
CA GLY A 45 2.70 -14.70 -21.28
C GLY A 45 3.41 -15.62 -20.28
N ARG A 46 4.47 -15.16 -19.59
CA ARG A 46 5.20 -15.97 -18.60
C ARG A 46 4.79 -15.62 -17.17
N GLN A 47 4.67 -16.62 -16.32
CA GLN A 47 4.42 -16.44 -14.89
C GLN A 47 5.70 -16.00 -14.20
N VAL A 48 5.72 -14.75 -13.71
CA VAL A 48 6.89 -14.16 -13.03
C VAL A 48 6.66 -14.07 -11.53
N ILE A 49 5.40 -13.90 -11.12
CA ILE A 49 5.01 -13.79 -9.71
C ILE A 49 3.94 -14.85 -9.41
N ASP A 50 4.28 -15.77 -8.52
CA ASP A 50 3.28 -16.67 -7.92
C ASP A 50 2.48 -15.92 -6.85
N ILE A 51 1.34 -15.35 -7.28
CA ILE A 51 0.46 -14.61 -6.37
C ILE A 51 -0.13 -15.53 -5.30
N VAL A 52 -0.43 -16.78 -5.65
CA VAL A 52 -0.98 -17.79 -4.72
C VAL A 52 0.01 -18.07 -3.60
N ALA A 53 1.24 -18.48 -3.95
CA ALA A 53 2.28 -18.78 -2.96
C ALA A 53 2.62 -17.55 -2.09
N ARG A 54 2.57 -16.34 -2.67
CA ARG A 54 2.79 -15.09 -1.93
C ARG A 54 1.65 -14.81 -0.94
N ALA A 55 0.39 -15.03 -1.34
CA ALA A 55 -0.78 -14.83 -0.48
C ALA A 55 -0.77 -15.79 0.71
N GLU A 56 -0.39 -17.06 0.47
CA GLU A 56 -0.26 -18.06 1.52
C GLU A 56 0.80 -17.69 2.56
N ARG A 57 1.99 -17.26 2.12
CA ARG A 57 3.05 -16.80 3.02
C ARG A 57 2.61 -15.61 3.88
N LEU A 58 1.88 -14.66 3.29
CA LEU A 58 1.34 -13.51 4.00
C LEU A 58 0.28 -13.92 5.03
N SER A 59 -0.63 -14.83 4.66
CA SER A 59 -1.66 -15.33 5.57
C SER A 59 -1.03 -16.07 6.76
N ALA A 60 -0.03 -16.92 6.52
CA ALA A 60 0.73 -17.59 7.58
C ALA A 60 1.42 -16.59 8.52
N ARG A 61 2.06 -15.56 7.96
CA ARG A 61 2.70 -14.50 8.76
C ARG A 61 1.67 -13.69 9.57
N SER A 62 0.51 -13.39 9.00
CA SER A 62 -0.56 -12.65 9.70
C SER A 62 -1.15 -13.45 10.86
N LYS A 63 -1.34 -14.77 10.68
CA LYS A 63 -1.81 -15.68 11.74
C LYS A 63 -0.81 -15.76 12.90
N ARG A 64 0.49 -15.90 12.60
CA ARG A 64 1.55 -15.89 13.61
C ARG A 64 1.57 -14.57 14.39
N LYS A 65 1.56 -13.44 13.69
CA LYS A 65 1.49 -12.12 14.33
C LYS A 65 0.23 -11.92 15.18
N ALA A 66 -0.93 -12.38 14.71
CA ALA A 66 -2.18 -12.28 15.46
C ALA A 66 -2.13 -13.09 16.77
N LYS A 67 -1.53 -14.28 16.73
CA LYS A 67 -1.27 -15.11 17.91
C LYS A 67 -0.33 -14.40 18.88
N GLU A 68 0.80 -13.89 18.41
CA GLU A 68 1.77 -13.13 19.23
C GLU A 68 1.14 -11.87 19.87
N VAL A 69 0.29 -11.15 19.14
CA VAL A 69 -0.39 -9.95 19.67
C VAL A 69 -1.42 -10.29 20.75
N ARG A 70 -2.12 -11.43 20.61
CA ARG A 70 -3.04 -11.95 21.64
C ARG A 70 -2.28 -12.42 22.88
N GLU A 71 -1.22 -13.19 22.70
CA GLU A 71 -0.39 -13.72 23.79
C GLU A 71 0.37 -12.62 24.55
N SER A 72 0.79 -11.56 23.86
CA SER A 72 1.51 -10.43 24.50
C SER A 72 0.62 -9.46 25.27
N GLY A 73 -0.71 -9.66 25.31
CA GLY A 73 -1.65 -8.79 26.05
C GLY A 73 -1.65 -7.33 25.60
N LYS A 74 -0.99 -6.99 24.49
CA LYS A 74 -0.86 -5.61 23.98
C LYS A 74 -2.19 -5.02 23.54
N ALA A 75 -3.18 -5.84 23.22
CA ALA A 75 -4.54 -5.40 22.91
C ALA A 75 -5.26 -4.88 24.17
N GLU A 76 -5.18 -5.60 25.28
CA GLU A 76 -5.76 -5.22 26.57
C GLU A 76 -5.03 -3.99 27.16
N LYS A 77 -3.69 -3.97 27.10
CA LYS A 77 -2.88 -2.81 27.54
C LYS A 77 -3.13 -1.55 26.69
N LYS A 78 -3.43 -1.69 25.39
CA LYS A 78 -3.81 -0.54 24.53
C LYS A 78 -5.23 -0.05 24.82
N ALA A 79 -6.17 -0.93 25.12
CA ALA A 79 -7.53 -0.55 25.50
C ALA A 79 -7.54 0.18 26.84
N GLU A 80 -6.78 -0.29 27.82
CA GLU A 80 -6.65 0.36 29.13
C GLU A 80 -5.94 1.73 29.05
N ALA A 81 -4.91 1.86 28.21
CA ALA A 81 -4.22 3.13 27.96
C ALA A 81 -5.06 4.16 27.16
N ALA A 82 -6.04 3.71 26.36
CA ALA A 82 -6.97 4.58 25.64
C ALA A 82 -8.11 5.06 26.55
N ALA A 83 -8.60 4.21 27.46
CA ALA A 83 -9.57 4.59 28.48
C ALA A 83 -9.01 5.65 29.46
N LYS A 84 -7.74 5.53 29.87
CA LYS A 84 -7.07 6.51 30.75
C LYS A 84 -6.71 7.86 30.11
N LYS A 85 -6.80 8.00 28.78
CA LYS A 85 -6.52 9.26 28.05
C LYS A 85 -7.79 10.06 27.70
N SER A 86 -8.96 9.50 27.97
CA SER A 86 -10.27 10.08 27.64
C SER A 86 -11.00 10.63 28.88
N ALA A 87 -10.31 10.62 30.03
CA ALA A 87 -10.67 11.25 31.30
C ALA A 87 -9.64 12.33 31.61
#